data_AF-A0A2M7UDT3-F1
#
_entry.id   AF-A0A2M7UDT3-F1
#
_cell.length_a   1.000
_cell.length_b   1.000
_cell.length_c   1.000
_cell.angle_alpha   90.00
_cell.angle_beta   90.00
_cell.angle_gamma   90.00
#
_symmetry.space_group_name_H-M   'P 1'
#
loop_
_entity.id
_entity.type
_entity.pdbx_description
1 polymer ?
#
loop_
_entity_poly.entity_id
_entity_poly.type
_entity_poly.pdbx_seq_one_letter_code
_entity_poly.pdbx_strand_id
1 'polypeptide(L)'
;RAAEKTEPHPELFEIIIGTLASLDNPKIMPVKSYWYFHLRCLGELGFRFDAFRCHQCKTTLVGTGAVYHRPDAAIYCTACSPTPDERFIINLSPRTMAIMQMIDGENWPGIQQVITTLSDRRSLWDFIWHYTKVHLPPIEQMKSLAVLEQIYHHA
;
A
#
# COMPACT_ATOMS: atom_id res chain seq x y z
N ARG A 1 -3.63 -28.66 3.91
CA ARG A 1 -4.93 -29.21 3.47
C ARG A 1 -5.96 -29.46 4.59
N ALA A 2 -5.58 -29.65 5.87
CA ALA A 2 -6.57 -29.70 6.96
C ALA A 2 -6.98 -28.30 7.48
N ALA A 3 -6.07 -27.32 7.45
CA ALA A 3 -6.33 -25.94 7.89
C ALA A 3 -7.36 -25.19 7.01
N GLU A 4 -7.35 -25.43 5.69
CA GLU A 4 -8.25 -24.76 4.71
C GLU A 4 -9.75 -24.99 4.98
N LYS A 5 -10.14 -26.13 5.58
CA LYS A 5 -11.56 -26.48 5.78
C LYS A 5 -12.19 -25.83 7.02
N THR A 6 -11.40 -25.15 7.83
CA THR A 6 -11.81 -24.51 9.08
C THR A 6 -11.41 -23.04 9.17
N GLU A 7 -10.79 -22.50 8.11
CA GLU A 7 -10.32 -21.11 8.10
C GLU A 7 -11.51 -20.16 7.94
N PRO A 8 -11.81 -19.30 8.94
CA PRO A 8 -12.91 -18.32 8.83
C PRO A 8 -12.65 -17.25 7.76
N HIS A 9 -11.39 -17.03 7.36
CA HIS A 9 -11.01 -16.00 6.39
C HIS A 9 -10.08 -16.55 5.30
N PRO A 10 -10.61 -17.35 4.35
CA PRO A 10 -9.80 -18.01 3.33
C PRO A 10 -9.00 -17.02 2.45
N GLU A 11 -9.53 -15.83 2.21
CA GLU A 11 -8.87 -14.78 1.44
C GLU A 11 -7.59 -14.29 2.14
N LEU A 12 -7.64 -14.06 3.45
CA LEU A 12 -6.49 -13.68 4.26
C LEU A 12 -5.44 -14.79 4.29
N PHE A 13 -5.87 -16.04 4.38
CA PHE A 13 -4.98 -17.18 4.35
C PHE A 13 -4.22 -17.26 3.01
N GLU A 14 -4.93 -17.15 1.88
CA GLU A 14 -4.31 -17.13 0.55
C GLU A 14 -3.33 -15.95 0.38
N ILE A 15 -3.68 -14.77 0.89
CA ILE A 15 -2.79 -13.60 0.91
C ILE A 15 -1.49 -13.92 1.69
N ILE A 16 -1.58 -14.55 2.85
CA ILE A 16 -0.41 -14.93 3.67
C ILE A 16 0.45 -15.94 2.91
N ILE A 17 -0.14 -17.04 2.41
CA ILE A 17 0.60 -18.08 1.70
C ILE A 17 1.26 -17.53 0.44
N GLY A 18 0.54 -16.75 -0.36
CA GLY A 18 1.08 -16.11 -1.56
C GLY A 18 2.23 -15.15 -1.25
N THR A 19 2.14 -14.41 -0.14
CA THR A 19 3.21 -13.52 0.32
C THR A 19 4.44 -14.31 0.75
N LEU A 20 4.29 -15.36 1.56
CA LEU A 20 5.39 -16.20 2.01
C LEU A 20 6.10 -16.89 0.84
N ALA A 21 5.34 -17.45 -0.10
CA ALA A 21 5.89 -18.05 -1.33
C ALA A 21 6.64 -17.01 -2.18
N SER A 22 6.16 -15.77 -2.21
CA SER A 22 6.86 -14.69 -2.89
C SER A 22 8.17 -14.28 -2.21
N LEU A 23 8.23 -14.30 -0.87
CA LEU A 23 9.43 -13.93 -0.13
C LEU A 23 10.55 -14.96 -0.30
N ASP A 24 10.20 -16.22 -0.55
CA ASP A 24 11.15 -17.30 -0.86
C ASP A 24 11.71 -17.22 -2.29
N ASN A 25 11.11 -16.38 -3.16
CA ASN A 25 11.53 -16.25 -4.55
C ASN A 25 12.58 -15.12 -4.69
N PRO A 26 13.86 -15.44 -4.99
CA PRO A 26 14.93 -14.44 -5.06
C PRO A 26 14.78 -13.45 -6.22
N LYS A 27 13.89 -13.71 -7.19
CA LYS A 27 13.60 -12.79 -8.31
C LYS A 27 12.62 -11.70 -7.93
N ILE A 28 11.91 -11.85 -6.80
CA ILE A 28 10.93 -10.87 -6.34
C ILE A 28 11.55 -10.04 -5.23
N MET A 29 11.47 -8.72 -5.36
CA MET A 29 11.90 -7.83 -4.30
C MET A 29 10.97 -7.98 -3.08
N PRO A 30 11.49 -8.33 -1.89
CA PRO A 30 10.66 -8.58 -0.70
C PRO A 30 9.70 -7.43 -0.34
N VAL A 31 10.14 -6.19 -0.60
CA VAL A 31 9.34 -4.99 -0.35
C VAL A 31 8.01 -4.97 -1.14
N LYS A 32 7.98 -5.53 -2.35
CA LYS A 32 6.76 -5.60 -3.15
C LYS A 32 5.75 -6.56 -2.55
N SER A 33 6.23 -7.69 -2.04
CA SER A 33 5.42 -8.69 -1.33
C SER A 33 4.86 -8.08 -0.06
N TYR A 34 5.67 -7.30 0.67
CA TYR A 34 5.21 -6.55 1.83
C TYR A 34 4.09 -5.56 1.48
N TRP A 35 4.26 -4.71 0.46
CA TRP A 35 3.23 -3.74 0.08
C TRP A 35 1.92 -4.40 -0.31
N TYR A 36 2.00 -5.45 -1.14
CA TYR A 36 0.84 -6.21 -1.57
C TYR A 36 0.12 -6.84 -0.38
N PHE A 37 0.85 -7.58 0.44
CA PHE A 37 0.30 -8.19 1.66
C PHE A 37 -0.42 -7.17 2.54
N HIS A 38 0.25 -6.05 2.84
CA HIS A 38 -0.21 -5.11 3.85
C HIS A 38 -1.50 -4.41 3.42
N LEU A 39 -1.52 -3.88 2.20
CA LEU A 39 -2.69 -3.17 1.67
C LEU A 39 -3.85 -4.11 1.36
N ARG A 40 -3.57 -5.35 0.92
CA ARG A 40 -4.61 -6.37 0.74
C ARG A 40 -5.22 -6.81 2.07
N CYS A 41 -4.40 -7.06 3.07
CA CYS A 41 -4.86 -7.41 4.42
C CYS A 41 -5.77 -6.31 5.00
N LEU A 42 -5.37 -5.03 4.88
CA LEU A 42 -6.22 -3.90 5.27
C LEU A 42 -7.54 -3.87 4.50
N GLY A 43 -7.50 -4.15 3.19
CA GLY A 43 -8.70 -4.22 2.35
C GLY A 43 -9.69 -5.32 2.76
N GLU A 44 -9.18 -6.49 3.18
CA GLU A 44 -10.00 -7.59 3.73
C GLU A 44 -10.57 -7.25 5.11
N LEU A 45 -9.88 -6.43 5.90
CA LEU A 45 -10.38 -5.89 7.17
C LEU A 45 -11.41 -4.74 6.98
N GLY A 46 -11.74 -4.39 5.74
CA GLY A 46 -12.71 -3.34 5.39
C GLY A 46 -12.10 -1.95 5.19
N PHE A 47 -10.78 -1.79 5.35
CA PHE A 47 -10.06 -0.52 5.17
C PHE A 47 -9.57 -0.38 3.72
N ARG A 48 -10.50 -0.17 2.79
CA ARG A 48 -10.19 -0.02 1.35
C ARG A 48 -9.89 1.43 0.99
N PHE A 49 -8.77 1.66 0.30
CA PHE A 49 -8.46 2.94 -0.34
C PHE A 49 -8.96 2.90 -1.79
N ASP A 50 -9.34 4.04 -2.35
CA ASP A 50 -9.67 4.17 -3.78
C ASP A 50 -8.47 4.80 -4.51
N ALA A 51 -7.73 3.99 -5.26
CA ALA A 51 -6.58 4.46 -6.04
C ALA A 51 -6.95 4.99 -7.43
N PHE A 52 -8.21 4.83 -7.84
CA PHE A 52 -8.67 5.13 -9.18
C PHE A 52 -9.33 6.50 -9.27
N ARG A 53 -9.86 7.03 -8.17
CA ARG A 53 -10.63 8.28 -8.19
C ARG A 53 -10.16 9.27 -7.14
N CYS A 54 -10.16 10.55 -7.51
CA CYS A 54 -9.97 11.64 -6.57
C CYS A 54 -11.09 11.63 -5.51
N HIS A 55 -10.73 11.75 -4.24
CA HIS A 55 -11.68 11.82 -3.13
C HIS A 55 -12.68 12.97 -3.29
N GLN A 56 -12.21 14.13 -3.77
CA GLN A 56 -13.04 15.33 -3.92
C GLN A 56 -13.87 15.33 -5.21
N CYS A 57 -13.22 15.41 -6.37
CA CYS A 57 -13.91 15.63 -7.66
C CYS A 57 -14.29 14.34 -8.39
N LYS A 58 -13.91 13.18 -7.86
CA LYS A 58 -14.15 11.84 -8.44
C LYS A 58 -13.51 11.59 -9.82
N THR A 59 -12.67 12.50 -10.32
CA THR A 59 -11.92 12.32 -11.57
C THR A 59 -10.99 11.10 -11.48
N THR A 60 -10.87 10.39 -12.59
CA THR A 60 -9.97 9.23 -12.74
C THR A 60 -8.50 9.63 -12.61
N LEU A 61 -7.73 8.88 -11.82
CA LEU A 61 -6.31 9.14 -11.53
C LEU A 61 -5.33 8.28 -12.34
N VAL A 62 -5.83 7.44 -13.25
CA VAL A 62 -5.01 6.51 -14.06
C VAL A 62 -3.98 7.27 -14.91
N GLY A 63 -2.72 6.84 -14.82
CA GLY A 63 -1.60 7.42 -15.57
C GLY A 63 -1.15 8.81 -15.09
N THR A 64 -1.69 9.30 -13.98
CA THR A 64 -1.37 10.61 -13.42
C THR A 64 -0.79 10.49 -12.00
N GLY A 65 -0.06 11.52 -11.57
CA GLY A 65 0.33 11.65 -10.17
C GLY A 65 -0.85 12.10 -9.32
N ALA A 66 -0.76 11.86 -8.02
CA ALA A 66 -1.78 12.23 -7.05
C ALA A 66 -1.15 12.70 -5.74
N VAL A 67 -1.99 13.18 -4.84
CA VAL A 67 -1.60 13.57 -3.49
C VAL A 67 -2.41 12.76 -2.50
N TYR A 68 -1.75 12.04 -1.61
CA TYR A 68 -2.42 11.50 -0.43
C TYR A 68 -2.40 12.54 0.68
N HIS A 69 -3.57 12.90 1.18
CA HIS A 69 -3.73 13.82 2.30
C HIS A 69 -3.87 13.03 3.59
N ARG A 70 -2.89 13.21 4.49
CA ARG A 70 -2.76 12.48 5.76
C ARG A 70 -3.99 12.67 6.66
N PRO A 71 -4.47 13.90 6.97
CA PRO A 71 -5.62 14.09 7.85
C PRO A 71 -6.90 13.37 7.41
N ASP A 72 -7.17 13.36 6.09
CA ASP A 72 -8.38 12.73 5.56
C ASP A 72 -8.20 11.25 5.24
N ALA A 73 -6.96 10.75 5.33
CA ALA A 73 -6.54 9.44 4.86
C ALA A 73 -7.04 9.12 3.44
N ALA A 74 -7.02 10.11 2.54
CA ALA A 74 -7.63 10.01 1.22
C ALA A 74 -6.71 10.54 0.10
N ILE A 75 -6.96 10.06 -1.13
CA ILE A 75 -6.17 10.40 -2.32
C ILE A 75 -6.91 11.47 -3.13
N TYR A 76 -6.20 12.53 -3.49
CA TYR A 76 -6.68 13.68 -4.24
C TYR A 76 -5.92 13.79 -5.56
N CYS A 77 -6.58 14.27 -6.62
CA CYS A 77 -5.84 14.78 -7.77
C CYS A 77 -5.08 16.05 -7.37
N THR A 78 -4.04 16.40 -8.13
CA THR A 78 -3.21 17.58 -7.84
C THR A 78 -4.01 18.89 -7.80
N ALA A 79 -5.07 19.00 -8.59
CA ALA A 79 -5.95 20.17 -8.62
C ALA A 79 -6.86 20.30 -7.39
N CYS A 80 -7.14 19.19 -6.69
CA CYS A 80 -7.99 19.18 -5.49
C CYS A 80 -7.19 19.05 -4.19
N SER A 81 -5.86 19.14 -4.23
CA SER A 81 -5.03 19.00 -3.03
C SER A 81 -5.44 20.05 -1.97
N PRO A 82 -5.91 19.63 -0.78
CA PRO A 82 -6.50 20.54 0.21
C PRO A 82 -5.50 21.46 0.91
N THR A 83 -4.21 21.10 0.94
CA THR A 83 -3.15 21.94 1.52
C THR A 83 -1.81 21.74 0.79
N PRO A 84 -1.02 22.81 0.59
CA PRO A 84 0.35 22.70 0.08
C PRO A 84 1.38 22.38 1.18
N ASP A 85 0.99 22.30 2.46
CA ASP A 85 1.94 21.98 3.53
C ASP A 85 2.38 20.52 3.44
N GLU A 86 3.65 20.33 3.06
CA GLU A 86 4.31 19.04 2.83
C GLU A 86 4.20 18.08 4.02
N ARG A 87 3.98 18.59 5.24
CA ARG A 87 3.82 17.73 6.44
C ARG A 87 2.52 16.93 6.43
N PHE A 88 1.50 17.41 5.71
CA PHE A 88 0.18 16.78 5.65
C PHE A 88 -0.05 16.00 4.36
N ILE A 89 0.90 16.00 3.44
CA ILE A 89 0.73 15.36 2.14
C ILE A 89 1.83 14.34 1.85
N ILE A 90 1.51 13.38 0.98
CA ILE A 90 2.47 12.47 0.36
C ILE A 90 2.26 12.58 -1.14
N ASN A 91 3.30 13.02 -1.84
CA ASN A 91 3.28 13.08 -3.30
C ASN A 91 3.42 11.66 -3.86
N LEU A 92 2.43 11.25 -4.65
CA LEU A 92 2.38 9.96 -5.30
C LEU A 92 2.69 10.18 -6.78
N SER A 93 3.86 9.69 -7.22
CA SER A 93 4.24 9.74 -8.63
C SER A 93 3.22 8.94 -9.49
N PRO A 94 3.13 9.18 -10.81
CA PRO A 94 2.32 8.34 -11.68
C PRO A 94 2.64 6.85 -11.57
N ARG A 95 3.91 6.51 -11.28
CA ARG A 95 4.35 5.13 -11.08
C ARG A 95 3.90 4.57 -9.73
N THR A 96 4.02 5.35 -8.66
CA THR A 96 3.47 5.00 -7.35
C THR A 96 1.97 4.75 -7.45
N MET A 97 1.23 5.64 -8.13
CA MET A 97 -0.20 5.47 -8.39
C MET A 97 -0.50 4.20 -9.18
N ALA A 98 0.28 3.89 -10.22
CA ALA A 98 0.11 2.64 -10.97
C ALA A 98 0.30 1.40 -10.08
N ILE A 99 1.28 1.40 -9.17
CA ILE A 99 1.47 0.30 -8.21
C ILE A 99 0.28 0.20 -7.26
N MET A 100 -0.18 1.32 -6.70
CA MET A 100 -1.36 1.34 -5.82
C MET A 100 -2.62 0.83 -6.51
N GLN A 101 -2.84 1.21 -7.77
CA GLN A 101 -3.94 0.72 -8.60
C GLN A 101 -3.84 -0.78 -8.92
N MET A 102 -2.62 -1.30 -9.15
CA MET A 102 -2.42 -2.74 -9.29
C MET A 102 -2.72 -3.50 -8.00
N ILE A 103 -2.42 -2.92 -6.84
CA ILE A 103 -2.72 -3.52 -5.53
C ILE A 103 -4.24 -3.51 -5.27
N ASP A 104 -4.88 -2.35 -5.49
CA ASP A 104 -6.34 -2.16 -5.36
C ASP A 104 -7.10 -3.11 -6.31
N GLY A 105 -6.62 -3.26 -7.55
CA GLY A 105 -7.14 -4.18 -8.56
C GLY A 105 -6.62 -5.62 -8.51
N GLU A 106 -5.96 -6.05 -7.44
CA GLU A 106 -5.52 -7.45 -7.22
C GLU A 106 -4.54 -8.02 -8.27
N ASN A 107 -3.81 -7.15 -8.96
CA ASN A 107 -2.88 -7.53 -10.03
C ASN A 107 -1.47 -7.80 -9.49
N TRP A 108 -1.33 -8.86 -8.70
CA TRP A 108 -0.02 -9.31 -8.18
C TRP A 108 1.04 -9.56 -9.27
N PRO A 109 0.74 -10.25 -10.39
CA PRO A 109 1.73 -10.46 -11.46
C PRO A 109 2.24 -9.14 -12.05
N GLY A 110 1.39 -8.12 -12.17
CA GLY A 110 1.79 -6.79 -12.63
C GLY A 110 2.81 -6.14 -11.69
N ILE A 111 2.57 -6.16 -10.38
CA ILE A 111 3.43 -5.53 -9.37
C ILE A 111 4.85 -6.12 -9.40
N GLN A 112 4.96 -7.44 -9.58
CA GLN A 112 6.26 -8.13 -9.66
C GLN A 112 7.14 -7.57 -10.79
N GLN A 113 6.54 -7.13 -11.89
CA GLN A 113 7.24 -6.64 -13.08
C GLN A 113 7.60 -5.15 -13.02
N VAL A 114 6.97 -4.36 -12.13
CA VAL A 114 7.22 -2.91 -12.06
C VAL A 114 8.61 -2.59 -11.53
N ILE A 115 9.42 -1.86 -12.29
CA ILE A 115 10.71 -1.35 -11.81
C ILE A 115 10.46 -0.15 -10.90
N THR A 116 10.92 -0.20 -9.65
CA THR A 116 10.70 0.86 -8.66
C THR A 116 11.97 1.66 -8.38
N THR A 117 11.85 2.98 -8.33
CA THR A 117 12.93 3.86 -7.87
C THR A 117 12.95 3.92 -6.34
N LEU A 118 13.98 4.54 -5.76
CA LEU A 118 14.00 4.82 -4.33
C LEU A 118 12.88 5.80 -3.93
N SER A 119 12.58 6.78 -4.78
CA SER A 119 11.48 7.73 -4.54
C SER A 119 10.13 7.04 -4.49
N ASP A 120 9.85 6.13 -5.44
CA ASP A 120 8.58 5.39 -5.45
C ASP A 120 8.42 4.54 -4.18
N ARG A 121 9.52 3.90 -3.76
CA ARG A 121 9.58 3.09 -2.53
C ARG A 121 9.27 3.91 -1.29
N ARG A 122 9.85 5.11 -1.17
CA ARG A 122 9.60 6.01 -0.04
C ARG A 122 8.16 6.52 -0.02
N SER A 123 7.63 7.01 -1.13
CA SER A 123 6.23 7.46 -1.20
C SER A 123 5.24 6.34 -0.86
N LEU A 124 5.46 5.12 -1.37
CA LEU A 124 4.63 3.96 -1.02
C LEU A 124 4.74 3.59 0.45
N TRP A 125 5.96 3.59 1.00
CA TRP A 125 6.19 3.30 2.40
C TRP A 125 5.48 4.31 3.31
N ASP A 126 5.67 5.60 3.05
CA ASP A 126 5.04 6.68 3.83
C ASP A 126 3.51 6.58 3.77
N PHE A 127 2.96 6.28 2.58
CA PHE A 127 1.52 6.06 2.40
C PHE A 127 1.04 4.88 3.23
N ILE A 128 1.65 3.70 3.06
CA ILE A 128 1.25 2.47 3.75
C ILE A 128 1.35 2.68 5.26
N TRP A 129 2.48 3.20 5.74
CA TRP A 129 2.72 3.46 7.16
C TRP A 129 1.64 4.36 7.76
N HIS A 130 1.39 5.51 7.11
CA HIS A 130 0.39 6.45 7.58
C HIS A 130 -1.03 5.84 7.55
N TYR A 131 -1.40 5.25 6.42
CA TYR A 131 -2.73 4.66 6.22
C TYR A 131 -3.01 3.55 7.24
N THR A 132 -2.03 2.69 7.49
CA THR A 132 -2.13 1.65 8.52
C THR A 132 -2.28 2.25 9.91
N LYS A 133 -1.52 3.28 10.28
CA LYS A 133 -1.64 3.91 11.60
C LYS A 133 -3.00 4.52 11.86
N VAL A 134 -3.59 5.16 10.84
CA VAL A 134 -4.93 5.73 10.95
C VAL A 134 -5.98 4.65 11.22
N HIS A 135 -5.88 3.51 10.53
CA HIS A 135 -6.91 2.46 10.62
C HIS A 135 -6.65 1.40 11.71
N LEU A 136 -5.39 1.23 12.11
CA LEU A 136 -4.96 0.31 13.16
C LEU A 136 -4.06 1.04 14.17
N PRO A 137 -4.58 1.95 15.01
CA PRO A 137 -3.76 2.70 15.97
C PRO A 137 -2.87 1.85 16.90
N PRO A 138 -3.30 0.66 17.39
CA PRO A 138 -2.44 -0.18 18.24
C PRO A 138 -1.18 -0.71 17.56
N ILE A 139 -1.07 -0.59 16.23
CA ILE A 139 0.02 -1.18 15.46
C ILE A 139 1.37 -0.54 15.80
N GLU A 140 1.39 0.69 16.32
CA GLU A 140 2.61 1.38 16.76
C GLU A 140 3.37 0.64 17.88
N GLN A 141 2.68 -0.24 18.61
CA GLN A 141 3.28 -1.04 19.68
C GLN A 141 3.94 -2.33 19.16
N MET A 142 3.77 -2.66 17.87
CA MET A 142 4.36 -3.86 17.28
C MET A 142 5.86 -3.67 17.04
N LYS A 143 6.67 -4.41 17.80
CA LYS A 143 8.14 -4.39 17.68
C LYS A 143 8.64 -4.73 16.27
N SER A 144 7.93 -5.61 15.55
CA SER A 144 8.27 -5.97 14.16
C SER A 144 8.16 -4.79 13.21
N LEU A 145 7.24 -3.85 13.44
CA LEU A 145 7.10 -2.66 12.61
C LEU A 145 8.22 -1.66 12.85
N ALA A 146 8.69 -1.51 14.09
CA ALA A 146 9.86 -0.68 14.38
C ALA A 146 11.12 -1.18 13.64
N VAL A 147 11.28 -2.50 13.51
CA VAL A 147 12.37 -3.09 12.72
C VAL A 147 12.21 -2.78 11.23
N LEU A 148 10.99 -2.89 10.68
CA LEU A 148 10.74 -2.58 9.27
C LEU A 148 10.99 -1.08 9.00
N GLU A 149 10.54 -0.19 9.87
CA GLU A 149 10.78 1.26 9.77
C GLU A 149 12.28 1.57 9.66
N GLN A 150 13.13 0.92 10.48
CA GLN A 150 14.59 1.05 10.39
C GLN A 150 15.14 0.57 9.05
N ILE A 151 14.68 -0.57 8.55
CA ILE A 151 15.15 -1.12 7.26
C ILE A 151 14.81 -0.17 6.10
N TYR A 152 13.65 0.47 6.12
CA TYR A 152 13.18 1.29 5.00
C TYR A 152 13.63 2.75 5.03
N HIS A 153 13.88 3.33 6.21
CA HIS A 153 14.46 4.68 6.28
C HIS A 153 15.97 4.70 6.04
N HIS A 154 16.66 3.55 6.15
CA HIS A 154 18.09 3.42 5.94
C HIS A 154 18.49 2.74 4.61
N ALA A 155 17.51 2.35 3.77
CA ALA A 155 17.70 1.80 2.42
C ALA A 155 17.46 2.83 1.30
#